data_AF-A0A7X7AS62-F1
#
_entry.id   AF-A0A7X7AS62-F1
#
_cell.length_a   1.000
_cell.length_b   1.000
_cell.length_c   1.000
_cell.angle_alpha   90.00
_cell.angle_beta   90.00
_cell.angle_gamma   90.00
#
_symmetry.space_group_name_H-M   'P 1'
#
loop_
_entity.id
_entity.type
_entity.pdbx_description
1 polymer ?
#
loop_
_entity_poly.entity_id
_entity_poly.type
_entity_poly.pdbx_seq_one_letter_code
_entity_poly.pdbx_strand_id
1 'polypeptide(L)' 'MKVSGDEKIVFDFLSSRGLVQRGQIDEAIGFHKAKTIRILNKLIQKELVKKERAVPSTLYSINE' A
#
# COMPACT_ATOMS: atom_id res chain seq x y z
N MET A 1 -2.54 -10.00 -15.01
CA MET A 1 -3.06 -8.81 -14.31
C MET A 1 -2.15 -7.61 -14.59
N LYS A 2 -2.67 -6.43 -14.96
CA LYS A 2 -1.83 -5.26 -15.25
C LYS A 2 -1.71 -4.36 -14.01
N VAL A 3 -0.48 -4.12 -13.58
CA VAL A 3 -0.14 -3.18 -12.50
C VAL A 3 0.35 -1.87 -13.13
N SER A 4 -0.16 -0.72 -12.68
CA SER A 4 0.31 0.59 -13.16
C SER A 4 1.67 0.94 -12.56
N GLY A 5 2.37 1.95 -13.11
CA GLY A 5 3.63 2.43 -12.55
C GLY A 5 3.49 2.86 -11.07
N ASP A 6 2.45 3.65 -10.78
CA ASP A 6 2.13 4.08 -9.41
C ASP A 6 1.82 2.90 -8.47
N GLU A 7 1.06 1.91 -8.95
CA GLU A 7 0.75 0.71 -8.16
C GLU A 7 2.00 -0.12 -7.90
N LYS A 8 2.90 -0.24 -8.88
CA LYS A 8 4.18 -0.95 -8.75
C LYS A 8 5.06 -0.30 -7.70
N ILE A 9 5.16 1.04 -7.69
CA ILE A 9 5.96 1.78 -6.71
C ILE A 9 5.47 1.49 -5.28
N VAL A 10 4.16 1.52 -5.05
CA VAL A 10 3.59 1.21 -3.72
C VAL A 10 3.78 -0.27 -3.35
N PHE A 11 3.61 -1.18 -4.32
CA PHE A 11 3.80 -2.61 -4.10
C PHE A 11 5.26 -2.97 -3.78
N ASP A 12 6.22 -2.41 -4.51
CA ASP A 12 7.65 -2.62 -4.27
C ASP A 12 8.05 -2.07 -2.90
N PHE A 13 7.52 -0.90 -2.51
CA PHE A 13 7.73 -0.34 -1.18
C PHE A 13 7.23 -1.27 -0.08
N LEU A 14 6.00 -1.78 -0.20
CA LEU A 14 5.42 -2.75 0.74
C LEU A 14 6.25 -4.03 0.81
N SER A 15 6.67 -4.55 -0.35
CA SER A 15 7.50 -5.76 -0.45
C SER A 15 8.84 -5.60 0.27
N SER A 16 9.40 -4.40 0.30
CA SER A 16 10.68 -4.12 0.98
C SER A 16 10.57 -3.90 2.50
N ARG A 17 9.38 -3.60 3.03
CA ARG A 17 9.20 -3.21 4.45
C ARG A 17 8.25 -4.11 5.24
N GLY A 18 7.47 -4.96 4.58
CA GLY A 18 6.48 -5.81 5.23
C GLY A 18 5.24 -5.02 5.65
N LEU A 19 5.06 -4.83 6.97
CA LEU A 19 3.92 -4.13 7.55
C LEU A 19 4.18 -2.62 7.69
N VAL A 20 3.38 -1.79 7.01
CA VAL A 20 3.54 -0.33 7.07
C VAL A 20 2.19 0.40 7.18
N GLN A 21 2.24 1.59 7.76
CA GLN A 21 1.12 2.54 7.76
C GLN A 21 1.08 3.33 6.46
N ARG A 22 -0.13 3.79 6.06
CA ARG A 22 -0.29 4.70 4.91
C ARG A 22 0.62 5.93 5.02
N GLY A 23 0.75 6.54 6.21
CA GLY A 23 1.59 7.72 6.40
C GLY A 23 3.05 7.48 6.00
N GLN A 24 3.58 6.30 6.28
CA GLN A 24 4.95 5.92 5.89
C GLN A 24 5.08 5.76 4.37
N ILE A 25 4.03 5.30 3.69
CA ILE A 25 3.97 5.23 2.23
C ILE A 25 3.94 6.65 1.64
N ASP A 26 3.09 7.52 2.21
CA ASP A 26 2.95 8.93 1.80
C ASP A 26 4.30 9.67 1.92
N GLU A 27 4.99 9.52 3.05
CA GLU A 27 6.31 10.12 3.32
C GLU A 27 7.43 9.58 2.41
N ALA A 28 7.46 8.27 2.18
CA ALA A 28 8.53 7.66 1.40
C ALA A 28 8.42 7.92 -0.11
N ILE A 29 7.19 8.00 -0.64
CA ILE A 29 6.93 8.08 -2.09
C ILE A 29 6.54 9.51 -2.51
N GLY A 30 6.11 10.36 -1.58
CA GLY A 30 5.66 11.72 -1.86
C GLY A 30 4.24 11.79 -2.43
N PHE A 31 3.44 10.74 -2.25
CA PHE A 31 2.05 10.74 -2.67
C PHE A 31 1.15 11.40 -1.61
N HIS A 32 0.19 12.19 -2.07
CA HIS A 32 -0.85 12.70 -1.20
C HIS A 32 -1.84 11.59 -0.83
N LYS A 33 -2.34 11.64 0.41
CA LYS A 33 -3.22 10.64 1.05
C LYS A 33 -4.27 10.03 0.13
N ALA A 34 -5.00 10.85 -0.64
CA ALA A 34 -6.08 10.37 -1.52
C ALA A 34 -5.56 9.45 -2.64
N LYS A 35 -4.40 9.78 -3.22
CA LYS A 35 -3.74 8.98 -4.26
C LYS A 35 -3.32 7.63 -3.69
N THR A 36 -2.67 7.64 -2.52
CA THR A 36 -2.20 6.42 -1.84
C THR A 36 -3.36 5.51 -1.48
N ILE A 37 -4.44 6.03 -0.90
CA ILE A 37 -5.64 5.24 -0.59
C ILE A 37 -6.23 4.60 -1.85
N ARG A 38 -6.33 5.36 -2.95
CA ARG A 38 -6.83 4.82 -4.22
C ARG A 38 -5.97 3.68 -4.74
N ILE A 39 -4.64 3.80 -4.64
CA ILE A 39 -3.70 2.75 -5.06
C ILE A 39 -3.83 1.52 -4.16
N LEU A 40 -3.82 1.70 -2.85
CA LEU A 40 -3.97 0.61 -1.88
C LEU A 40 -5.28 -0.16 -2.10
N ASN A 41 -6.39 0.55 -2.32
CA ASN A 41 -7.67 -0.10 -2.61
C ASN A 41 -7.62 -0.93 -3.91
N LYS A 42 -6.95 -0.43 -4.96
CA LYS A 42 -6.76 -1.20 -6.20
C LYS A 42 -5.90 -2.43 -5.98
N LEU A 43 -4.82 -2.32 -5.20
CA LEU A 43 -3.94 -3.45 -4.88
C LEU A 43 -4.66 -4.49 -4.02
N ILE A 44 -5.54 -4.07 -3.10
CA ILE A 44 -6.40 -4.95 -2.31
C ILE A 44 -7.42 -5.67 -3.20
N GLN A 45 -8.10 -4.94 -4.10
CA GLN A 45 -9.03 -5.55 -5.07
C GLN A 45 -8.35 -6.56 -6.00
N LYS A 46 -7.04 -6.40 -6.20
CA LYS A 46 -6.17 -7.28 -6.98
C LYS A 46 -5.56 -8.42 -6.16
N GLU A 47 -5.91 -8.52 -4.87
CA GLU A 47 -5.39 -9.54 -3.95
C GLU A 47 -3.85 -9.52 -3.83
N LEU A 48 -3.21 -8.37 -4.06
CA LEU A 48 -1.76 -8.21 -3.92
C LEU A 48 -1.36 -7.68 -2.54
N VAL A 49 -2.27 -6.97 -1.89
CA VAL A 49 -2.04 -6.28 -0.61
C VAL A 49 -3.22 -6.57 0.28
N LYS A 50 -2.96 -6.83 1.56
CA LYS A 50 -3.99 -6.91 2.60
C LYS A 50 -3.95 -5.70 3.50
N LYS A 51 -5.12 -5.40 4.07
CA LYS A 51 -5.28 -4.38 5.10
C LYS A 51 -5.39 -5.08 6.45
N GLU A 52 -4.43 -4.82 7.33
CA GLU A 52 -4.42 -5.32 8.69
C GLU A 52 -4.97 -4.24 9.63
N ARG A 53 -6.05 -4.56 10.35
CA ARG A 53 -6.59 -3.66 11.38
C ARG A 53 -5.75 -3.80 12.64
N ALA A 54 -4.74 -2.95 12.78
CA ALA A 54 -4.09 -2.72 14.06
C ALA A 54 -4.71 -1.51 14.76
N VAL A 55 -4.79 -1.56 16.09
CA VAL A 55 -5.07 -0.38 16.92
C VAL A 55 -3.70 0.20 17.29
N PRO A 56 -3.42 1.51 17.09
CA PRO A 56 -4.34 2.60 16.76
C PRO A 56 -4.43 2.97 15.26
N SER A 57 -3.76 2.25 14.36
CA SER A 57 -3.68 2.64 12.94
C SER A 57 -3.77 1.46 11.98
N THR A 58 -4.35 1.70 10.79
CA THR A 58 -4.38 0.69 9.73
C THR A 58 -2.99 0.42 9.20
N LEU A 59 -2.64 -0.87 9.11
CA LEU A 59 -1.42 -1.36 8.49
C LEU A 59 -1.74 -2.06 7.17
N TYR A 60 -0.75 -2.09 6.28
CA TYR A 60 -0.81 -2.71 4.97
C TYR A 60 0.42 -3.59 4.80
N SER A 61 0.23 -4.76 4.20
CA SER A 61 1.28 -5.74 3.91
C SER A 61 0.97 -6.44 2.58
N ILE A 62 1.98 -7.05 1.95
CA ILE A 62 1.76 -7.89 0.78
C ILE A 62 0.95 -9.14 1.16
N ASN A 63 0.11 -9.62 0.24
CA ASN A 63 -0.43 -10.97 0.36
C ASN A 63 0.71 -11.97 0.09
N GLU A 64 0.84 -12.97 0.96
CA GLU A 64 1.71 -14.13 0.77
C GLU A 64 1.08 -15.12 -0.21
#